data_AF-A0AAE2D3P8-F1
#
_entry.id   AF-A0AAE2D3P8-F1
#
_cell.length_a   1.000
_cell.length_b   1.000
_cell.length_c   1.000
_cell.angle_alpha   90.00
_cell.angle_beta   90.00
_cell.angle_gamma   90.00
#
_symmetry.space_group_name_H-M   'P 1'
#
loop_
_entity.id
_entity.type
_entity.pdbx_description
1 polymer ?
#
loop_
_entity_poly.entity_id
_entity_poly.type
_entity_poly.pdbx_seq_one_letter_code
_entity_poly.pdbx_strand_id
1 'polypeptide(L)'
;MLTLSLSMCIEALGEDQEEYSIVGFEGSCYYYHYGAQGVDDHGWGCGYRTLQTILSWYKLTKSYLLDIPTLLEVQNILYEIGDKPQIFVGSHDWIGTYECGLVIQYLTKVGAKYF
;
A
#
# COMPACT_ATOMS: atom_id res chain seq x y z
N MET A 1 11.58 1.45 10.21
CA MET A 1 10.48 0.97 9.34
C MET A 1 10.46 -0.54 9.47
N LEU A 2 9.32 -1.14 9.82
CA LEU A 2 9.19 -2.59 9.97
C LEU A 2 9.04 -3.24 8.59
N THR A 3 9.73 -4.36 8.35
CA THR A 3 9.62 -5.14 7.12
C THR A 3 8.82 -6.40 7.39
N LEU A 4 7.90 -6.74 6.49
CA LEU A 4 7.08 -7.94 6.54
C LEU A 4 7.48 -8.86 5.38
N SER A 5 7.63 -10.16 5.66
CA SER A 5 7.73 -11.23 4.66
C SER A 5 6.93 -12.44 5.12
N LEU A 6 6.48 -13.28 4.17
CA LEU A 6 5.75 -14.50 4.51
C LEU A 6 6.58 -15.47 5.36
N SER A 7 7.89 -15.58 5.10
CA SER A 7 8.77 -16.45 5.89
C SER A 7 8.78 -16.06 7.36
N MET A 8 8.90 -14.76 7.65
CA MET A 8 8.85 -14.24 9.03
C MET A 8 7.50 -14.50 9.69
N CYS A 9 6.40 -14.38 8.93
CA CYS A 9 5.07 -14.66 9.45
C CYS A 9 4.86 -16.15 9.75
N ILE A 10 5.36 -17.05 8.91
CA ILE A 10 5.25 -18.51 9.13
C ILE A 10 6.07 -18.92 10.34
N GLU A 11 7.30 -18.43 10.47
CA GLU A 11 8.14 -18.67 11.66
C GLU A 11 7.43 -18.24 12.95
N ALA A 12 6.71 -17.12 12.93
CA ALA A 12 5.98 -16.61 14.08
C ALA A 12 4.73 -17.44 14.46
N LEU A 13 4.17 -18.21 13.53
CA LEU A 13 2.94 -19.00 13.76
C LEU A 13 3.19 -20.34 14.49
N GLY A 14 4.45 -20.80 14.58
CA GLY A 14 4.79 -22.09 15.18
C GLY A 14 4.47 -23.29 14.28
N GLU A 15 5.17 -24.40 14.52
CA GLU A 15 5.06 -25.64 13.72
C GLU A 15 3.97 -26.56 14.28
N ASP A 16 2.77 -26.52 13.72
CA ASP A 16 1.79 -27.62 13.73
C ASP A 16 1.13 -27.66 12.34
N GLN A 17 1.88 -28.14 11.34
CA GLN A 17 1.54 -28.04 9.90
C GLN A 17 0.82 -29.27 9.30
N GLU A 18 0.13 -30.10 10.09
CA GLU A 18 -0.48 -31.32 9.53
C GLU A 18 -1.90 -31.13 8.95
N GLU A 19 -2.60 -30.02 9.24
CA GLU A 19 -4.04 -29.91 8.92
C GLU A 19 -4.43 -28.83 7.88
N TYR A 20 -3.50 -27.97 7.43
CA TYR A 20 -3.83 -26.85 6.54
C TYR A 20 -2.69 -26.47 5.59
N SER A 21 -3.04 -25.89 4.44
CA SER A 21 -2.08 -25.25 3.53
C SER A 21 -2.00 -23.75 3.81
N ILE A 22 -0.79 -23.24 4.04
CA ILE A 22 -0.54 -21.80 4.15
C ILE A 22 -0.21 -21.25 2.78
N VAL A 23 -0.99 -20.26 2.34
CA VAL A 23 -0.68 -19.47 1.14
C VAL A 23 -0.56 -18.01 1.57
N GLY A 24 0.53 -17.36 1.18
CA GLY A 24 0.75 -15.94 1.43
C GLY A 24 1.43 -15.26 0.24
N PHE A 25 1.77 -13.99 0.42
CA PHE A 25 2.48 -13.23 -0.61
C PHE A 25 3.96 -13.61 -0.65
N GLU A 26 4.56 -13.68 -1.83
CA GLU A 26 5.99 -13.90 -1.99
C GLU A 26 6.75 -12.57 -1.86
N GLY A 27 7.90 -12.55 -1.18
CA GLY A 27 8.78 -11.38 -1.10
C GLY A 27 8.63 -10.58 0.19
N SER A 28 8.90 -9.28 0.13
CA SER A 28 8.91 -8.40 1.30
C SER A 28 8.24 -7.06 1.02
N CYS A 29 7.65 -6.46 2.05
CA CYS A 29 7.09 -5.12 2.03
C CYS A 29 7.42 -4.38 3.33
N TYR A 30 7.31 -3.06 3.31
CA TYR A 30 7.34 -2.24 4.52
C TYR A 30 5.94 -2.10 5.10
N TYR A 31 5.84 -2.17 6.42
CA TYR A 31 4.60 -1.93 7.14
C TYR A 31 4.36 -0.43 7.32
N TYR A 32 3.42 0.13 6.54
CA TYR A 32 2.92 1.48 6.72
C TYR A 32 1.66 1.48 7.59
N HIS A 33 1.61 2.38 8.55
CA HIS A 33 0.53 2.51 9.53
C HIS A 33 0.27 3.99 9.85
N TYR A 34 -0.77 4.27 10.63
CA TYR A 34 -1.08 5.64 11.06
C TYR A 34 0.11 6.29 11.76
N GLY A 35 0.35 7.58 11.50
CA GLY A 35 1.52 8.30 12.02
C GLY A 35 2.80 8.08 11.21
N ALA A 36 2.82 7.16 10.25
CA ALA A 36 3.98 6.96 9.39
C ALA A 36 4.28 8.23 8.58
N GLN A 37 5.57 8.48 8.32
CA GLN A 37 6.05 9.70 7.67
C GLN A 37 5.68 11.01 8.43
N GLY A 38 5.33 10.93 9.73
CA GLY A 38 5.06 12.10 10.57
C GLY A 38 3.71 12.78 10.32
N VAL A 39 2.78 12.11 9.63
CA VAL A 39 1.43 12.62 9.35
C VAL A 39 0.43 12.02 10.34
N ASP A 40 -0.36 12.85 11.02
CA ASP A 40 -1.48 12.39 11.84
C ASP A 40 -2.69 12.08 10.96
N ASP A 41 -2.76 10.84 10.50
CA ASP A 41 -3.79 10.36 9.57
C ASP A 41 -4.84 9.44 10.21
N HIS A 42 -4.99 9.52 11.54
CA HIS A 42 -5.98 8.73 12.27
C HIS A 42 -7.40 9.05 11.79
N GLY A 43 -8.16 7.99 11.48
CA GLY A 43 -9.56 8.10 11.05
C GLY A 43 -9.78 8.28 9.55
N TRP A 44 -8.74 8.56 8.75
CA TRP A 44 -8.89 8.77 7.31
C TRP A 44 -7.79 8.15 6.44
N GLY A 45 -6.60 7.91 7.00
CA GLY A 45 -5.42 7.49 6.25
C GLY A 45 -5.33 6.01 5.87
N CYS A 46 -6.26 5.14 6.30
CA CYS A 46 -6.07 3.68 6.20
C CYS A 46 -5.82 3.21 4.77
N GLY A 47 -6.62 3.68 3.80
CA GLY A 47 -6.44 3.33 2.39
C GLY A 47 -5.06 3.74 1.85
N TYR A 48 -4.57 4.91 2.26
CA TYR A 48 -3.23 5.39 1.89
C TYR A 48 -2.13 4.50 2.47
N ARG A 49 -2.25 4.07 3.74
CA ARG A 49 -1.24 3.21 4.38
C ARG A 49 -1.23 1.80 3.79
N THR A 50 -2.39 1.26 3.45
CA THR A 50 -2.50 0.02 2.67
C THR A 50 -1.82 0.17 1.30
N LEU A 51 -2.09 1.26 0.58
CA LEU A 51 -1.44 1.56 -0.70
C LEU A 51 0.08 1.63 -0.58
N GLN A 52 0.61 2.37 0.41
CA GLN A 52 2.05 2.48 0.65
C GLN A 52 2.70 1.12 0.95
N THR A 53 2.02 0.27 1.73
CA THR A 53 2.46 -1.11 2.00
C THR A 53 2.55 -1.91 0.69
N ILE A 54 1.54 -1.84 -0.18
CA ILE A 54 1.55 -2.53 -1.48
C ILE A 54 2.67 -1.97 -2.39
N LEU A 55 2.81 -0.66 -2.51
CA LEU A 55 3.86 -0.05 -3.35
C LEU A 55 5.27 -0.41 -2.86
N SER A 56 5.45 -0.57 -1.54
CA SER A 56 6.72 -1.03 -0.99
C SER A 56 7.06 -2.47 -1.36
N TRP A 57 6.05 -3.32 -1.58
CA TRP A 57 6.26 -4.66 -2.12
C TRP A 57 6.81 -4.60 -3.55
N TYR A 58 6.26 -3.73 -4.41
CA TYR A 58 6.82 -3.50 -5.75
C TYR A 58 8.26 -2.97 -5.69
N LYS A 59 8.54 -2.03 -4.78
CA LYS A 59 9.89 -1.48 -4.57
C LYS A 59 10.89 -2.57 -4.17
N LEU A 60 10.57 -3.38 -3.17
CA LEU A 60 11.48 -4.38 -2.60
C LEU A 60 11.58 -5.67 -3.42
N THR A 61 10.45 -6.19 -3.91
CA THR A 61 10.38 -7.52 -4.50
C THR A 61 10.54 -7.49 -6.02
N LYS A 62 10.08 -6.42 -6.67
CA LYS A 62 10.14 -6.27 -8.14
C LYS A 62 11.21 -5.26 -8.58
N SER A 63 12.01 -4.74 -7.65
CA SER A 63 13.08 -3.76 -7.89
C SER A 63 12.62 -2.53 -8.68
N TYR A 64 11.36 -2.11 -8.50
CA TYR A 64 10.89 -0.85 -9.06
C TYR A 64 11.65 0.30 -8.40
N LEU A 65 12.23 1.18 -9.22
CA LEU A 65 12.82 2.45 -8.78
C LEU A 65 11.72 3.46 -8.46
N LEU A 66 10.85 3.10 -7.51
CA LEU A 66 9.73 3.89 -7.04
C LEU A 66 10.03 4.39 -5.62
N ASP A 67 9.85 5.68 -5.39
CA ASP A 67 9.73 6.21 -4.04
C ASP A 67 8.29 6.11 -3.57
N ILE A 68 8.13 5.71 -2.30
CA ILE A 68 6.79 5.49 -1.74
C ILE A 68 6.14 6.86 -1.53
N PRO A 69 5.04 7.17 -2.24
CA PRO A 69 4.46 8.50 -2.21
C PRO A 69 3.91 8.81 -0.82
N THR A 70 4.01 10.05 -0.40
CA THR A 70 3.29 10.64 0.73
C THR A 70 1.78 10.66 0.47
N LEU A 71 0.97 10.85 1.51
CA LEU A 71 -0.48 10.98 1.38
C LEU A 71 -0.88 12.12 0.43
N LEU A 72 -0.15 13.25 0.50
CA LEU A 72 -0.37 14.39 -0.38
C LEU A 72 -0.01 14.08 -1.84
N GLU A 73 1.07 13.35 -2.11
CA GLU A 73 1.42 12.92 -3.47
C GLU A 73 0.37 11.95 -4.04
N VAL A 74 -0.16 11.05 -3.23
CA VAL A 74 -1.29 10.19 -3.65
C VAL A 74 -2.52 11.03 -4.03
N GLN A 75 -2.86 12.06 -3.24
CA GLN A 75 -3.96 12.96 -3.57
C GLN A 75 -3.70 13.74 -4.86
N ASN A 76 -2.48 14.22 -5.08
CA ASN A 76 -2.10 14.89 -6.32
C ASN A 76 -2.20 13.95 -7.53
N ILE A 77 -1.76 12.70 -7.42
CA ILE A 77 -1.90 11.71 -8.50
C ILE A 77 -3.38 11.53 -8.87
N LEU A 78 -4.27 11.38 -7.87
CA LEU A 78 -5.71 11.21 -8.10
C LEU A 78 -6.35 12.44 -8.76
N TYR A 79 -5.86 13.64 -8.47
CA TYR A 79 -6.25 14.86 -9.18
C TYR A 79 -5.70 14.89 -10.62
N GLU A 80 -4.42 14.60 -10.81
CA GLU A 80 -3.73 14.61 -12.12
C GLU A 80 -4.39 13.66 -13.14
N ILE A 81 -4.85 12.50 -12.69
CA ILE A 81 -5.54 11.52 -13.56
C ILE A 81 -7.03 11.84 -13.74
N GLY A 82 -7.55 12.88 -13.08
CA GLY A 82 -8.93 13.34 -13.21
C GLY A 82 -9.96 12.55 -12.39
N ASP A 83 -9.54 11.72 -11.44
CA ASP A 83 -10.44 10.96 -10.56
C ASP A 83 -11.05 11.83 -9.45
N LYS A 84 -10.24 12.73 -8.87
CA LYS A 84 -10.65 13.62 -7.77
C LYS A 84 -10.56 15.10 -8.16
N PRO A 85 -11.42 15.96 -7.60
CA PRO A 85 -11.34 17.41 -7.80
C PRO A 85 -10.14 18.02 -7.04
N GLN A 86 -9.68 19.20 -7.44
CA GLN A 86 -8.56 19.91 -6.79
C GLN A 86 -8.75 20.09 -5.26
N ILE A 87 -10.00 20.27 -4.79
CA ILE A 87 -10.31 20.43 -3.36
C ILE A 87 -10.01 19.18 -2.51
N PHE A 88 -9.84 18.02 -3.15
CA PHE A 88 -9.40 16.79 -2.50
C PHE A 88 -7.92 16.83 -2.10
N VAL A 89 -7.11 17.61 -2.82
CA VAL A 89 -5.67 17.73 -2.52
C VAL A 89 -5.48 18.52 -1.22
N GLY A 90 -4.82 17.89 -0.25
CA GLY A 90 -4.64 18.41 1.10
C GLY A 90 -5.84 18.20 2.03
N SER A 91 -6.89 17.49 1.58
CA SER A 91 -8.00 17.12 2.46
C SER A 91 -7.63 15.94 3.38
N HIS A 92 -8.53 15.63 4.32
CA HIS A 92 -8.47 14.43 5.14
C HIS A 92 -9.52 13.40 4.70
N ASP A 93 -9.85 13.38 3.41
CA ASP A 93 -10.76 12.38 2.85
C ASP A 93 -10.05 11.03 2.75
N TRP A 94 -10.79 9.94 2.97
CA TRP A 94 -10.28 8.58 2.81
C TRP A 94 -10.27 8.17 1.33
N ILE A 95 -9.46 7.15 0.99
CA ILE A 95 -9.47 6.48 -0.32
C ILE A 95 -9.81 5.00 -0.19
N GLY A 96 -10.46 4.44 -1.20
CA GLY A 96 -10.82 3.03 -1.28
C GLY A 96 -9.87 2.21 -2.16
N THR A 97 -10.25 0.96 -2.38
CA THR A 97 -9.50 0.01 -3.22
C THR A 97 -9.44 0.45 -4.69
N TYR A 98 -10.48 1.13 -5.18
CA TYR A 98 -10.53 1.66 -6.54
C TYR A 98 -9.44 2.70 -6.76
N GLU A 99 -9.39 3.74 -5.92
CA GLU A 99 -8.35 4.78 -5.99
C GLU A 99 -6.95 4.20 -5.78
N CYS A 100 -6.78 3.24 -4.87
CA CYS A 100 -5.51 2.53 -4.69
C CYS A 100 -5.06 1.86 -6.00
N GLY A 101 -5.96 1.18 -6.70
CA GLY A 101 -5.66 0.53 -7.97
C GLY A 101 -5.28 1.52 -9.07
N LEU A 102 -5.95 2.67 -9.15
CA LEU A 102 -5.58 3.75 -10.07
C LEU A 102 -4.16 4.25 -9.84
N VAL A 103 -3.79 4.51 -8.58
CA VAL A 103 -2.45 5.00 -8.22
C VAL A 103 -1.38 3.94 -8.47
N ILE A 104 -1.64 2.67 -8.17
CA ILE A 104 -0.75 1.55 -8.52
C ILE A 104 -0.52 1.52 -10.02
N GLN A 105 -1.58 1.60 -10.82
CA GLN A 105 -1.46 1.59 -12.29
C GLN A 105 -0.69 2.79 -12.81
N TYR A 106 -0.92 3.98 -12.25
CA TYR A 106 -0.20 5.19 -12.61
C TYR A 106 1.31 5.05 -12.37
N LEU A 107 1.72 4.54 -11.21
CA LEU A 107 3.12 4.45 -10.78
C LEU A 107 3.86 3.24 -11.36
N THR A 108 3.20 2.10 -11.49
CA THR A 108 3.85 0.82 -11.86
C THR A 108 3.64 0.42 -13.31
N LYS A 109 2.67 1.05 -14.00
CA LYS A 109 2.16 0.65 -15.32
C LYS A 109 1.59 -0.78 -15.36
N VAL A 110 1.29 -1.37 -14.20
CA VAL A 110 0.61 -2.66 -14.05
C VAL A 110 -0.86 -2.42 -13.75
N GLY A 111 -1.76 -3.06 -14.50
CA GLY A 111 -3.20 -2.96 -14.26
C GLY A 111 -3.60 -3.68 -12.97
N ALA A 112 -4.48 -3.05 -12.18
CA ALA A 112 -5.16 -3.69 -11.06
C ALA A 112 -6.42 -4.44 -11.55
N LYS A 113 -6.75 -5.56 -10.90
CA LYS A 113 -8.01 -6.28 -11.10
C LYS A 113 -8.89 -6.07 -9.88
N TYR A 114 -10.16 -5.77 -10.13
CA TYR A 114 -11.20 -5.60 -9.11
C TYR A 114 -12.16 -6.80 -9.18
N PHE A 115 -12.66 -7.25 -8.02
CA PHE A 115 -13.62 -8.35 -7.89
C PHE A 115 -14.89 -7.85 -7.21
#